data_AF-A0A941K9H2-F1
#
_entry.id   AF-A0A941K9H2-F1
#
_cell.length_a   1.000
_cell.length_b   1.000
_cell.length_c   1.000
_cell.angle_alpha   90.00
_cell.angle_beta   90.00
_cell.angle_gamma   90.00
#
_symmetry.space_group_name_H-M   'P 1'
#
loop_
_entity.id
_entity.type
_entity.pdbx_description
1 polymer ?
#
loop_
_entity_poly.entity_id
_entity_poly.type
_entity_poly.pdbx_seq_one_letter_code
_entity_poly.pdbx_strand_id
1 'polypeptide(L)'
;MMTRAAPLRKTLRPALRGGLAGMLRGATLLLLPALPATAEGTTPLADILLPPLEMNEAGIYCPADHVAREPAPETESGYILLTEENPELVLASRVVPAYIGISFGIRIRLAPEAAPGPYLFTVRHPPVGPRQVTTESWNPALASRWGVRSFNFEFDRELVTGTWTFEVSRDDVVLLRQSFEVVPPMQAPEAIDLCFGNTFVS
;
A
#
# COMPACT_ATOMS: atom_id res chain seq x y z
N MET A 1 -17.70 60.88 -9.93
CA MET A 1 -19.05 61.25 -9.45
C MET A 1 -19.31 60.54 -8.13
N MET A 2 -19.53 61.33 -7.07
CA MET A 2 -20.26 61.05 -5.82
C MET A 2 -19.87 59.77 -5.03
N THR A 3 -19.01 59.81 -4.01
CA THR A 3 -19.12 60.41 -2.66
C THR A 3 -20.20 59.75 -1.78
N ARG A 4 -19.80 59.05 -0.70
CA ARG A 4 -20.16 59.41 0.70
C ARG A 4 -19.60 58.43 1.73
N ALA A 5 -18.73 58.96 2.59
CA ALA A 5 -18.49 58.52 3.96
C ALA A 5 -19.49 59.21 4.91
N ALA A 6 -19.85 58.58 6.04
CA ALA A 6 -20.46 59.21 7.23
C ALA A 6 -20.44 58.23 8.44
N PRO A 7 -20.63 58.64 9.71
CA PRO A 7 -19.53 58.67 10.68
C PRO A 7 -19.81 57.95 12.02
N LEU A 8 -18.76 57.91 12.86
CA LEU A 8 -18.76 57.59 14.28
C LEU A 8 -19.84 58.33 15.07
N ARG A 9 -20.44 57.64 16.05
CA ARG A 9 -21.01 58.26 17.26
C ARG A 9 -20.44 57.60 18.52
N LYS A 10 -19.68 58.39 19.28
CA LYS A 10 -19.45 58.24 20.73
C LYS A 10 -20.67 58.78 21.46
N THR A 11 -21.14 58.08 22.49
CA THR A 11 -21.82 58.71 23.64
C THR A 11 -21.52 57.97 24.93
N LEU A 12 -21.36 58.79 25.96
CA LEU A 12 -20.90 58.53 27.32
C LEU A 12 -21.88 57.70 28.17
N ARG A 13 -21.32 57.14 29.26
CA ARG A 13 -21.96 56.43 30.39
C ARG A 13 -23.06 57.24 31.08
N PRO A 14 -23.92 56.54 31.86
CA PRO A 14 -23.79 56.73 33.31
C PRO A 14 -23.83 55.41 34.10
N ALA A 15 -23.16 55.44 35.26
CA ALA A 15 -23.31 54.47 36.33
C ALA A 15 -24.60 54.74 37.11
N LEU A 16 -25.24 53.70 37.67
CA LEU A 16 -25.62 53.64 39.08
C LEU A 16 -26.28 52.30 39.46
N ARG A 17 -25.79 51.74 40.57
CA ARG A 17 -26.48 51.01 41.66
C ARG A 17 -27.35 49.77 41.36
N GLY A 18 -26.98 48.70 42.07
CA GLY A 18 -27.89 48.10 43.04
C GLY A 18 -28.14 46.61 42.88
N GLY A 19 -28.08 45.89 43.99
CA GLY A 19 -28.88 44.67 44.19
C GLY A 19 -28.09 43.37 44.28
N LEU A 20 -27.90 42.90 45.51
CA LEU A 20 -27.63 41.50 45.84
C LEU A 20 -28.71 40.58 45.24
N ALA A 21 -28.32 39.40 44.76
CA ALA A 21 -28.89 38.12 45.20
C ALA A 21 -28.42 36.96 44.32
N GLY A 22 -27.92 35.91 44.96
CA GLY A 22 -28.29 34.54 44.65
C GLY A 22 -27.78 33.95 43.32
N MET A 23 -26.73 33.12 43.42
CA MET A 23 -26.79 31.68 43.14
C MET A 23 -25.36 31.20 42.87
N LEU A 24 -24.79 30.47 43.84
CA LEU A 24 -23.70 29.54 43.54
C LEU A 24 -24.25 28.49 42.57
N ARG A 25 -23.99 28.66 41.27
CA ARG A 25 -24.02 27.55 40.31
C ARG A 25 -22.61 26.97 40.26
N GLY A 26 -22.43 25.84 40.94
CA GLY A 26 -21.22 25.02 40.83
C GLY A 26 -20.98 24.66 39.37
N ALA A 27 -19.86 25.12 38.83
CA ALA A 27 -19.33 24.67 37.55
C ALA A 27 -18.60 23.34 37.79
N THR A 28 -19.32 22.23 37.67
CA THR A 28 -18.72 20.90 37.65
C THR A 28 -17.99 20.73 36.32
N LEU A 29 -16.67 20.89 36.35
CA LEU A 29 -15.78 20.61 35.24
C LEU A 29 -15.79 19.09 34.98
N LEU A 30 -16.55 18.65 33.98
CA LEU A 30 -16.54 17.26 33.50
C LEU A 30 -15.20 17.01 32.78
N LEU A 31 -14.25 16.38 33.48
CA LEU A 31 -13.09 15.76 32.84
C LEU A 31 -13.58 14.57 31.99
N LEU A 32 -13.59 14.74 30.67
CA LEU A 32 -13.70 13.61 29.74
C LEU A 32 -12.39 12.81 29.79
N PRO A 33 -12.42 11.50 30.11
CA PRO A 33 -11.25 10.66 29.94
C PRO A 33 -11.00 10.45 28.43
N ALA A 34 -9.84 10.88 27.95
CA ALA A 34 -9.35 10.56 26.62
C ALA A 34 -9.04 9.05 26.57
N LEU A 35 -9.94 8.27 25.97
CA LEU A 35 -9.67 6.87 25.67
C LEU A 35 -8.58 6.80 24.59
N PRO A 36 -7.48 6.06 24.81
CA PRO A 36 -6.49 5.83 23.77
C PRO A 36 -7.13 5.03 22.64
N ALA A 37 -7.10 5.57 21.42
CA ALA A 37 -7.46 4.83 20.23
C ALA A 37 -6.43 3.71 20.05
N THR A 38 -6.84 2.47 20.32
CA THR A 38 -6.08 1.30 19.92
C THR A 38 -6.07 1.24 18.39
N ALA A 39 -4.92 1.46 17.78
CA ALA A 39 -4.71 1.13 16.38
C ALA A 39 -4.98 -0.36 16.20
N GLU A 40 -5.99 -0.72 15.42
CA GLU A 40 -6.25 -2.11 15.03
C GLU A 40 -5.08 -2.56 14.15
N GLY A 41 -4.09 -3.20 14.76
CA GLY A 41 -3.09 -3.97 14.03
C GLY A 41 -3.81 -5.12 13.34
N THR A 42 -3.97 -5.02 12.02
CA THR A 42 -4.45 -6.15 11.21
C THR A 42 -3.40 -7.25 11.33
N THR A 43 -3.70 -8.32 12.04
CA THR A 43 -2.81 -9.49 12.08
C THR A 43 -2.73 -10.04 10.67
N PRO A 44 -1.52 -10.22 10.09
CA PRO A 44 -1.39 -10.76 8.74
C PRO A 44 -2.10 -12.12 8.64
N LEU A 45 -2.91 -12.28 7.60
CA LEU A 45 -3.52 -13.57 7.30
C LEU A 45 -2.43 -14.59 6.99
N ALA A 46 -2.63 -15.84 7.43
CA ALA A 46 -1.70 -16.92 7.13
C ALA A 46 -1.56 -17.15 5.61
N ASP A 47 -0.34 -17.45 5.19
CA ASP A 47 -0.03 -17.83 3.81
C ASP A 47 -0.74 -19.14 3.42
N ILE A 48 -1.09 -19.26 2.14
CA ILE A 48 -1.85 -20.37 1.57
C ILE A 48 -1.13 -20.85 0.31
N LEU A 49 -1.07 -22.16 0.11
CA LEU A 49 -0.73 -22.78 -1.17
C LEU A 49 -1.54 -24.06 -1.35
N LEU A 50 -2.45 -24.05 -2.31
CA LEU A 50 -3.35 -25.15 -2.63
C LEU A 50 -3.22 -25.53 -4.11
N PRO A 51 -3.35 -26.83 -4.44
CA PRO A 51 -3.46 -27.26 -5.83
C PRO A 51 -4.60 -26.53 -6.58
N PRO A 52 -4.46 -26.29 -7.89
CA PRO A 52 -3.36 -26.74 -8.74
C PRO A 52 -2.18 -25.74 -8.82
N LEU A 53 -2.10 -24.76 -7.92
CA LEU A 53 -0.98 -23.82 -7.93
C LEU A 53 0.26 -24.46 -7.30
N GLU A 54 1.39 -24.22 -7.95
CA GLU A 54 2.70 -24.52 -7.42
C GLU A 54 3.50 -23.21 -7.30
N MET A 55 4.32 -23.11 -6.27
CA MET A 55 5.20 -21.96 -6.02
C MET A 55 6.63 -22.47 -5.83
N ASN A 56 7.57 -21.88 -6.56
CA ASN A 56 8.99 -22.23 -6.43
C ASN A 56 9.70 -21.33 -5.42
N GLU A 57 9.38 -20.02 -5.45
CA GLU A 57 10.09 -19.02 -4.67
C GLU A 57 9.20 -17.80 -4.43
N ALA A 58 9.54 -17.07 -3.37
CA ALA A 58 8.94 -15.80 -3.03
C ALA A 58 10.02 -14.90 -2.44
N GLY A 59 10.16 -13.69 -2.99
CA GLY A 59 11.20 -12.77 -2.54
C GLY A 59 11.40 -11.59 -3.46
N ILE A 60 12.64 -11.11 -3.51
CA ILE A 60 13.03 -9.86 -4.15
C ILE A 60 13.81 -10.15 -5.44
N TYR A 61 13.50 -9.36 -6.46
CA TYR A 61 14.07 -9.37 -7.79
C TYR A 61 14.65 -7.98 -8.07
N CYS A 62 15.73 -7.92 -8.85
CA CYS A 62 16.27 -6.65 -9.32
C CYS A 62 15.43 -6.10 -10.49
N PRO A 63 15.54 -4.78 -10.79
CA PRO A 63 14.83 -4.19 -11.91
C PRO A 63 15.08 -4.96 -13.21
N ALA A 64 14.02 -5.15 -13.99
CA ALA A 64 14.07 -5.78 -15.30
C ALA A 64 13.46 -4.83 -16.34
N ASP A 65 13.97 -4.88 -17.57
CA ASP A 65 13.43 -4.08 -18.65
C ASP A 65 12.00 -4.50 -19.01
N HIS A 66 11.17 -3.49 -19.29
CA HIS A 66 9.77 -3.69 -19.68
C HIS A 66 9.63 -3.53 -21.20
N VAL A 67 9.01 -4.52 -21.83
CA VAL A 67 8.84 -4.54 -23.29
C VAL A 67 7.45 -4.08 -23.74
N ALA A 68 6.47 -4.12 -22.84
CA ALA A 68 5.11 -3.69 -23.13
C ALA A 68 4.34 -3.28 -21.86
N ARG A 69 3.17 -2.69 -22.08
CA ARG A 69 2.16 -2.37 -21.05
C ARG A 69 0.85 -3.06 -21.38
N GLU A 70 0.17 -3.56 -20.37
CA GLU A 70 -1.18 -4.11 -20.49
C GLU A 70 -2.16 -3.28 -19.64
N PRO A 71 -3.35 -2.92 -20.18
CA PRO A 71 -4.35 -2.19 -19.41
C PRO A 71 -4.78 -2.95 -18.15
N ALA A 72 -4.76 -2.25 -17.02
CA ALA A 72 -5.19 -2.78 -15.72
C ALA A 72 -5.82 -1.61 -14.94
N PRO A 73 -7.05 -1.19 -15.27
CA PRO A 73 -7.65 0.05 -14.77
C PRO A 73 -7.82 0.09 -13.24
N GLU A 74 -7.82 -1.08 -12.60
CA GLU A 74 -7.93 -1.25 -11.15
C GLU A 74 -6.59 -0.97 -10.41
N THR A 75 -5.45 -0.91 -11.10
CA THR A 75 -4.15 -0.53 -10.49
C THR A 75 -4.03 0.96 -10.32
N GLU A 76 -3.19 1.48 -9.41
CA GLU A 76 -3.01 2.94 -9.26
C GLU A 76 -2.50 3.60 -10.54
N SER A 77 -1.68 2.89 -11.32
CA SER A 77 -1.13 3.36 -12.60
C SER A 77 -2.07 3.14 -13.81
N GLY A 78 -3.12 2.32 -13.66
CA GLY A 78 -4.07 1.97 -14.72
C GLY A 78 -3.54 0.96 -15.75
N TYR A 79 -2.33 0.44 -15.55
CA TYR A 79 -1.67 -0.56 -16.37
C TYR A 79 -0.75 -1.44 -15.51
N ILE A 80 -0.34 -2.58 -16.07
CA ILE A 80 0.79 -3.40 -15.61
C ILE A 80 1.89 -3.42 -16.67
N LEU A 81 3.11 -3.72 -16.25
CA LEU A 81 4.26 -3.86 -17.14
C LEU A 81 4.52 -5.32 -17.45
N LEU A 82 4.86 -5.58 -18.71
CA LEU A 82 5.23 -6.90 -19.18
C LEU A 82 6.74 -6.94 -19.41
N THR A 83 7.38 -7.98 -18.88
CA THR A 83 8.80 -8.29 -19.14
C THR A 83 8.89 -9.41 -20.18
N GLU A 84 9.95 -9.41 -20.98
CA GLU A 84 10.18 -10.48 -21.97
C GLU A 84 10.66 -11.77 -21.28
N GLU A 85 11.56 -11.61 -20.32
CA GLU A 85 12.12 -12.71 -19.52
C GLU A 85 11.60 -12.69 -18.08
N ASN A 86 11.67 -13.83 -17.41
CA ASN A 86 11.39 -13.90 -15.98
C ASN A 86 12.65 -13.48 -15.21
N PRO A 87 12.59 -12.46 -14.35
CA PRO A 87 13.74 -12.03 -13.57
C PRO A 87 14.21 -13.15 -12.64
N GLU A 88 15.51 -13.19 -12.34
CA GLU A 88 16.08 -14.12 -11.36
C GLU A 88 15.85 -13.62 -9.93
N LEU A 89 15.61 -14.55 -9.01
CA LEU A 89 15.51 -14.22 -7.59
C LEU A 89 16.87 -13.81 -7.06
N VAL A 90 16.92 -12.63 -6.46
CA VAL A 90 18.14 -12.08 -5.89
C VAL A 90 18.22 -12.37 -4.40
N LEU A 91 17.08 -12.28 -3.71
CA LEU A 91 17.01 -12.53 -2.27
C LEU A 91 15.69 -13.21 -1.89
N ALA A 92 15.79 -14.39 -1.26
CA ALA A 92 14.66 -15.10 -0.67
C ALA A 92 14.29 -14.48 0.69
N SER A 93 13.62 -13.33 0.66
CA SER A 93 13.19 -12.59 1.86
C SER A 93 11.71 -12.18 1.78
N ARG A 94 11.04 -12.16 2.93
CA ARG A 94 9.69 -11.60 3.09
C ARG A 94 9.70 -10.13 3.50
N VAL A 95 10.86 -9.59 3.86
CA VAL A 95 11.06 -8.20 4.27
C VAL A 95 11.64 -7.43 3.09
N VAL A 96 10.91 -6.44 2.60
CA VAL A 96 11.19 -5.73 1.35
C VAL A 96 11.49 -4.26 1.65
N PRO A 97 12.61 -3.69 1.20
CA PRO A 97 12.85 -2.26 1.36
C PRO A 97 11.95 -1.44 0.43
N ALA A 98 11.31 -0.40 0.96
CA ALA A 98 10.61 0.61 0.17
C ALA A 98 11.62 1.49 -0.59
N TYR A 99 12.15 0.98 -1.71
CA TYR A 99 13.18 1.63 -2.50
C TYR A 99 12.88 1.50 -4.00
N ILE A 100 13.05 2.61 -4.75
CA ILE A 100 12.76 2.65 -6.19
C ILE A 100 13.59 1.63 -6.97
N GLY A 101 12.92 0.95 -7.89
CA GLY A 101 13.49 -0.12 -8.72
C GLY A 101 13.45 -1.50 -8.08
N ILE A 102 13.21 -1.61 -6.76
CA ILE A 102 13.03 -2.92 -6.14
C ILE A 102 11.73 -3.55 -6.65
N SER A 103 11.85 -4.81 -7.05
CA SER A 103 10.73 -5.67 -7.41
C SER A 103 10.60 -6.80 -6.39
N PHE A 104 9.39 -7.18 -6.03
CA PHE A 104 9.17 -8.31 -5.14
C PHE A 104 7.90 -9.07 -5.52
N GLY A 105 7.90 -10.38 -5.25
CA GLY A 105 6.78 -11.21 -5.64
C GLY A 105 7.07 -12.70 -5.56
N ILE A 106 6.32 -13.45 -6.37
CA ILE A 106 6.27 -14.91 -6.31
C ILE A 106 6.53 -15.51 -7.69
N ARG A 107 7.25 -16.63 -7.74
CA ARG A 107 7.35 -17.45 -8.94
C ARG A 107 6.41 -18.63 -8.82
N ILE A 108 5.42 -18.64 -9.69
CA ILE A 108 4.31 -19.60 -9.63
C ILE A 108 4.06 -20.22 -11.00
N ARG A 109 3.35 -21.35 -10.99
CA ARG A 109 2.79 -21.99 -12.18
C ARG A 109 1.53 -22.76 -11.83
N LEU A 110 0.82 -23.21 -12.85
CA LEU A 110 -0.13 -24.30 -12.72
C LEU A 110 0.60 -25.64 -12.80
N ALA A 111 0.13 -26.63 -12.03
CA ALA A 111 0.54 -28.01 -12.21
C ALA A 111 0.38 -28.43 -13.70
N PRO A 112 1.28 -29.24 -14.27
CA PRO A 112 1.32 -29.53 -15.72
C PRO A 112 -0.01 -30.03 -16.32
N GLU A 113 -0.77 -30.81 -15.56
CA GLU A 113 -2.06 -31.39 -15.94
C GLU A 113 -3.28 -30.48 -15.66
N ALA A 114 -3.07 -29.35 -14.99
CA ALA A 114 -4.14 -28.45 -14.64
C ALA A 114 -4.61 -27.62 -15.85
N ALA A 115 -5.92 -27.59 -16.06
CA ALA A 115 -6.50 -26.77 -17.11
C ALA A 115 -6.31 -25.28 -16.80
N PRO A 116 -5.96 -24.46 -17.83
CA PRO A 116 -6.09 -23.02 -17.73
C PRO A 116 -7.51 -22.62 -17.30
N GLY A 117 -7.65 -21.44 -16.68
CA GLY A 117 -8.95 -20.98 -16.20
C GLY A 117 -8.91 -19.49 -15.82
N PRO A 118 -10.06 -18.94 -15.40
CA PRO A 118 -10.16 -17.56 -14.95
C PRO A 118 -9.54 -17.43 -13.55
N TYR A 119 -8.22 -17.32 -13.51
CA TYR A 119 -7.51 -16.95 -12.29
C TYR A 119 -7.50 -15.44 -12.15
N LEU A 120 -7.58 -14.97 -10.90
CA LEU A 120 -7.40 -13.56 -10.57
C LEU A 120 -6.19 -13.43 -9.66
N PHE A 121 -5.27 -12.55 -10.01
CA PHE A 121 -4.19 -12.17 -9.12
C PHE A 121 -4.55 -10.85 -8.46
N THR A 122 -4.43 -10.81 -7.14
CA THR A 122 -4.80 -9.66 -6.32
C THR A 122 -3.62 -9.29 -5.44
N VAL A 123 -3.21 -8.03 -5.49
CA VAL A 123 -2.26 -7.44 -4.55
C VAL A 123 -3.03 -6.56 -3.59
N ARG A 124 -2.86 -6.79 -2.29
CA ARG A 124 -3.42 -5.94 -1.23
C ARG A 124 -2.29 -5.26 -0.49
N HIS A 125 -2.46 -3.98 -0.19
CA HIS A 125 -1.42 -3.17 0.43
C HIS A 125 -2.01 -1.95 1.14
N PRO A 126 -1.23 -1.23 1.97
CA PRO A 126 -1.67 0.04 2.51
C PRO A 126 -1.93 1.04 1.37
N PRO A 127 -2.71 2.12 1.59
CA PRO A 127 -3.14 3.01 0.52
C PRO A 127 -1.97 3.59 -0.30
N VAL A 128 -1.99 3.37 -1.62
CA VAL A 128 -1.01 3.88 -2.58
C VAL A 128 -1.62 5.00 -3.42
N GLY A 129 -0.82 6.04 -3.64
CA GLY A 129 -1.13 7.12 -4.57
C GLY A 129 -2.33 8.02 -4.21
N PRO A 130 -2.59 9.05 -5.03
CA PRO A 130 -3.68 10.01 -4.79
C PRO A 130 -5.08 9.38 -4.73
N ARG A 131 -5.32 8.26 -5.42
CA ARG A 131 -6.63 7.57 -5.34
C ARG A 131 -6.77 6.67 -4.12
N GLN A 132 -5.70 6.48 -3.34
CA GLN A 132 -5.68 5.66 -2.14
C GLN A 132 -6.07 4.19 -2.45
N VAL A 133 -5.55 3.66 -3.55
CA VAL A 133 -5.79 2.25 -3.93
C VAL A 133 -5.17 1.34 -2.87
N THR A 134 -5.94 0.36 -2.40
CA THR A 134 -5.51 -0.64 -1.40
C THR A 134 -5.56 -2.06 -1.95
N THR A 135 -6.09 -2.23 -3.16
CA THR A 135 -6.25 -3.51 -3.82
C THR A 135 -6.11 -3.32 -5.31
N GLU A 136 -5.20 -4.05 -5.92
CA GLU A 136 -4.97 -4.09 -7.36
C GLU A 136 -5.20 -5.51 -7.85
N SER A 137 -5.84 -5.67 -9.02
CA SER A 137 -6.12 -7.00 -9.54
C SER A 137 -6.09 -7.09 -11.05
N TRP A 138 -5.62 -8.22 -11.57
CA TRP A 138 -5.50 -8.49 -13.00
C TRP A 138 -5.43 -10.00 -13.28
N ASN A 139 -5.56 -10.37 -14.55
CA ASN A 139 -5.38 -11.75 -14.98
C ASN A 139 -3.89 -12.13 -14.91
N PRO A 140 -3.49 -13.13 -14.12
CA PRO A 140 -2.09 -13.51 -14.03
C PRO A 140 -1.60 -14.31 -15.23
N ALA A 141 -2.37 -14.61 -16.27
CA ALA A 141 -1.94 -15.38 -17.44
C ALA A 141 -1.16 -16.66 -17.07
N LEU A 142 -1.69 -17.44 -16.13
CA LEU A 142 -1.01 -18.61 -15.59
C LEU A 142 -0.95 -19.74 -16.63
N ALA A 143 0.17 -20.46 -16.60
CA ALA A 143 0.44 -21.61 -17.46
C ALA A 143 1.28 -22.65 -16.68
N SER A 144 1.60 -23.77 -17.32
CA SER A 144 2.46 -24.82 -16.74
C SER A 144 3.94 -24.46 -16.71
N ARG A 145 4.34 -23.37 -17.36
CA ARG A 145 5.69 -22.79 -17.23
C ARG A 145 5.75 -21.87 -16.02
N TRP A 146 6.92 -21.84 -15.36
CA TRP A 146 7.17 -20.90 -14.28
C TRP A 146 7.09 -19.45 -14.76
N GLY A 147 6.41 -18.61 -13.99
CA GLY A 147 6.29 -17.17 -14.24
C GLY A 147 6.37 -16.37 -12.94
N VAL A 148 7.01 -15.21 -12.98
CA VAL A 148 7.05 -14.27 -11.85
C VAL A 148 5.83 -13.36 -11.87
N ARG A 149 5.16 -13.22 -10.73
CA ARG A 149 4.15 -12.19 -10.48
C ARG A 149 4.68 -11.30 -9.38
N SER A 150 5.00 -10.06 -9.74
CA SER A 150 5.68 -9.10 -8.88
C SER A 150 4.98 -7.74 -8.89
N PHE A 151 5.30 -6.96 -7.86
CA PHE A 151 5.08 -5.52 -7.83
C PHE A 151 6.44 -4.83 -7.89
N ASN A 152 6.54 -3.72 -8.63
CA ASN A 152 7.76 -2.95 -8.79
C ASN A 152 7.54 -1.55 -8.21
N PHE A 153 8.47 -1.06 -7.40
CA PHE A 153 8.42 0.34 -6.95
C PHE A 153 8.98 1.25 -8.04
N GLU A 154 8.10 1.80 -8.87
CA GLU A 154 8.47 2.69 -9.98
C GLU A 154 8.35 4.17 -9.61
N PHE A 155 7.47 4.50 -8.66
CA PHE A 155 7.16 5.86 -8.28
C PHE A 155 7.17 6.04 -6.76
N ASP A 156 7.56 7.23 -6.29
CA ASP A 156 7.61 7.55 -4.85
C ASP A 156 6.30 7.26 -4.11
N ARG A 157 5.17 7.43 -4.80
CA ARG A 157 3.82 7.17 -4.25
C ARG A 157 3.57 5.70 -3.89
N GLU A 158 4.38 4.78 -4.41
CA GLU A 158 4.29 3.33 -4.21
C GLU A 158 5.18 2.86 -3.06
N LEU A 159 6.07 3.72 -2.54
CA LEU A 159 6.99 3.43 -1.43
C LEU A 159 6.27 3.44 -0.07
N VAL A 160 5.24 2.61 0.05
CA VAL A 160 4.35 2.56 1.21
C VAL A 160 4.69 1.35 2.08
N THR A 161 5.15 1.64 3.30
CA THR A 161 5.51 0.61 4.29
C THR A 161 4.29 -0.05 4.91
N GLY A 162 4.44 -1.31 5.30
CA GLY A 162 3.42 -2.13 5.93
C GLY A 162 3.29 -3.49 5.24
N THR A 163 2.23 -4.22 5.58
CA THR A 163 1.99 -5.55 5.02
C THR A 163 1.41 -5.48 3.61
N TRP A 164 2.02 -6.22 2.70
CA TRP A 164 1.56 -6.44 1.32
C TRP A 164 1.23 -7.92 1.12
N THR A 165 0.10 -8.23 0.50
CA THR A 165 -0.35 -9.62 0.30
C THR A 165 -0.62 -9.90 -1.16
N PHE A 166 -0.03 -10.97 -1.67
CA PHE A 166 -0.20 -11.44 -3.03
C PHE A 166 -1.12 -12.67 -2.99
N GLU A 167 -2.26 -12.60 -3.68
CA GLU A 167 -3.25 -13.66 -3.73
C GLU A 167 -3.48 -14.13 -5.15
N VAL A 168 -3.65 -15.44 -5.33
CA VAL A 168 -4.25 -16.01 -6.55
C VAL A 168 -5.54 -16.70 -6.14
N SER A 169 -6.64 -16.31 -6.77
CA SER A 169 -7.94 -16.91 -6.57
C SER A 169 -8.52 -17.47 -7.86
N ARG A 170 -9.47 -18.39 -7.70
CA ARG A 170 -10.32 -18.92 -8.76
C ARG A 170 -11.68 -19.25 -8.16
N ASP A 171 -12.75 -18.84 -8.83
CA ASP A 171 -14.13 -19.10 -8.40
C ASP A 171 -14.35 -18.67 -6.93
N ASP A 172 -13.83 -17.48 -6.56
CA ASP A 172 -13.84 -16.88 -5.21
C ASP A 172 -13.08 -17.66 -4.12
N VAL A 173 -12.35 -18.72 -4.49
CA VAL A 173 -11.48 -19.47 -3.57
C VAL A 173 -10.05 -18.98 -3.71
N VAL A 174 -9.45 -18.53 -2.59
CA VAL A 174 -8.02 -18.21 -2.53
C VAL A 174 -7.22 -19.51 -2.53
N LEU A 175 -6.43 -19.72 -3.58
CA LEU A 175 -5.59 -20.91 -3.77
C LEU A 175 -4.14 -20.64 -3.37
N LEU A 176 -3.69 -19.38 -3.48
CA LEU A 176 -2.39 -18.96 -3.02
C LEU A 176 -2.53 -17.63 -2.27
N ARG A 177 -1.85 -17.51 -1.13
CA ARG A 177 -1.60 -16.25 -0.42
C ARG A 177 -0.15 -16.21 0.01
N GLN A 178 0.50 -15.08 -0.24
CA GLN A 178 1.88 -14.86 0.18
C GLN A 178 2.07 -13.41 0.67
N SER A 179 2.43 -13.24 1.95
CA SER A 179 2.48 -11.94 2.64
C SER A 179 3.89 -11.41 2.86
N PHE A 180 4.18 -10.20 2.39
CA PHE A 180 5.45 -9.49 2.51
C PHE A 180 5.30 -8.34 3.52
N GLU A 181 6.38 -7.95 4.16
CA GLU A 181 6.44 -6.72 4.97
C GLU A 181 7.36 -5.72 4.28
N VAL A 182 6.79 -4.61 3.82
CA VAL A 182 7.53 -3.51 3.22
C VAL A 182 7.99 -2.57 4.33
N VAL A 183 9.30 -2.37 4.44
CA VAL A 183 9.94 -1.60 5.52
C VAL A 183 10.73 -0.42 4.96
N PRO A 184 11.06 0.60 5.79
CA PRO A 184 12.00 1.64 5.38
C PRO A 184 13.32 1.04 4.86
N PRO A 185 13.96 1.64 3.85
CA PRO A 185 15.18 1.11 3.21
C PRO A 185 16.27 0.61 4.17
N MET A 186 16.53 1.37 5.24
CA MET A 186 17.57 1.09 6.22
C MET A 186 17.33 -0.19 7.04
N GLN A 187 16.12 -0.76 7.02
CA GLN A 187 15.79 -2.00 7.73
C GLN A 187 16.01 -3.25 6.88
N ALA A 188 16.17 -3.11 5.56
CA ALA A 188 16.46 -4.21 4.64
C ALA A 188 17.46 -3.79 3.54
N PRO A 189 18.68 -3.31 3.91
CA PRO A 189 19.63 -2.75 2.96
C PRO A 189 20.22 -3.80 2.00
N GLU A 190 20.28 -5.08 2.40
CA GLU A 190 20.89 -6.16 1.63
C GLU A 190 20.32 -6.26 0.20
N ALA A 191 18.99 -6.13 0.04
CA ALA A 191 18.36 -6.16 -1.27
C ALA A 191 18.76 -4.97 -2.16
N ILE A 192 18.98 -3.80 -1.57
CA ILE A 192 19.44 -2.61 -2.28
C ILE A 192 20.89 -2.83 -2.72
N ASP A 193 21.74 -3.36 -1.83
CA ASP A 193 23.14 -3.63 -2.13
C ASP A 193 23.29 -4.70 -3.23
N LEU A 194 22.49 -5.76 -3.19
CA LEU A 194 22.51 -6.81 -4.22
C LEU A 194 22.07 -6.29 -5.60
N CYS A 195 21.08 -5.38 -5.65
CA CYS A 195 20.59 -4.85 -6.92
C CYS A 195 21.34 -3.62 -7.45
N PHE A 196 21.96 -2.82 -6.58
CA PHE A 196 22.54 -1.52 -6.95
C PHE A 196 23.96 -1.28 -6.39
N GLY A 197 24.50 -2.17 -5.57
CA GLY A 197 25.81 -2.02 -4.94
C GLY A 197 27.00 -2.15 -5.90
N ASN A 198 26.79 -2.74 -7.09
CA ASN A 198 27.86 -2.97 -8.06
C ASN A 198 27.91 -1.95 -9.21
N THR A 199 27.12 -0.87 -9.17
CA THR A 199 27.03 0.11 -10.27
C THR A 199 28.25 1.04 -10.43
N PHE A 200 29.36 0.80 -9.71
CA PHE A 200 30.58 1.63 -9.77
C PHE A 200 31.79 0.97 -10.46
N VAL A 201 31.61 -0.15 -11.17
CA VAL A 201 32.69 -0.74 -11.98
C VAL A 201 32.32 -0.74 -13.46
N SER A 202 32.46 0.42 -14.11
CA SER A 202 32.70 0.57 -15.55
C SER A 202 33.26 1.96 -15.84
#